data_AF-A0A7X8JJS9-F1
#
_entry.id   AF-A0A7X8JJS9-F1
#
_cell.length_a   1.000
_cell.length_b   1.000
_cell.length_c   1.000
_cell.angle_alpha   90.00
_cell.angle_beta   90.00
_cell.angle_gamma   90.00
#
_symmetry.space_group_name_H-M   'P 1'
#
loop_
_entity.id
_entity.type
_entity.pdbx_description
1 polymer ?
#
loop_
_entity_poly.entity_id
_entity_poly.type
_entity_poly.pdbx_seq_one_letter_code
_entity_poly.pdbx_strand_id
1 'polypeptide(L)'
;LQFVLAPFTAHWASIVLDYPLAFGCLGLAGLFAAKRSLRAGQKNIFRRLSLISLPRLIAAIWVAMGGRTICHLLSGVVFYRSNILEAGMDPWVYSLVYNGTYMLPEAVITTVLLVPFAVFFRSRRT
;
A
#
# COMPACT_ATOMS: atom_id res chain seq x y z
N LEU A 1 -10.88 -1.94 10.51
CA LEU A 1 -11.99 -1.00 10.29
C LEU A 1 -12.75 -1.34 9.00
N GLN A 2 -12.11 -1.46 7.83
CA GLN A 2 -12.78 -1.78 6.56
C GLN A 2 -13.69 -3.03 6.64
N PHE A 3 -13.18 -4.15 7.16
CA PHE A 3 -13.98 -5.37 7.32
C PHE A 3 -15.21 -5.20 8.23
N VAL A 4 -15.11 -4.38 9.28
CA VAL A 4 -16.20 -4.17 10.25
C VAL A 4 -17.28 -3.27 9.67
N LEU A 5 -16.91 -2.29 8.85
CA LEU A 5 -17.83 -1.30 8.29
C LEU A 5 -18.59 -1.81 7.05
N ALA A 6 -17.94 -2.63 6.23
CA ALA A 6 -18.52 -3.19 5.01
C ALA A 6 -17.91 -4.58 4.76
N PRO A 7 -18.30 -5.61 5.54
CA PRO A 7 -17.77 -6.95 5.35
C PRO A 7 -18.21 -7.49 3.99
N PHE A 8 -17.22 -7.76 3.14
CA PHE A 8 -17.41 -8.50 1.90
C PHE A 8 -16.38 -9.62 1.85
N THR A 9 -16.86 -10.85 1.68
CA THR A 9 -16.01 -12.05 1.66
C THR A 9 -16.62 -13.07 0.73
N ALA A 10 -15.84 -13.58 -0.21
CA ALA A 10 -16.22 -14.76 -0.96
C ALA A 10 -15.84 -16.07 -0.23
N HIS A 11 -14.83 -16.03 0.66
CA HIS A 11 -14.35 -17.18 1.42
C HIS A 11 -13.63 -16.72 2.69
N TRP A 12 -13.58 -17.55 3.75
CA TRP A 12 -12.91 -17.16 5.00
C TRP A 12 -11.42 -16.85 4.81
N ALA A 13 -10.73 -17.56 3.90
CA ALA A 13 -9.33 -17.30 3.60
C ALA A 13 -9.13 -15.99 2.82
N SER A 14 -10.15 -15.50 2.11
CA SER A 14 -10.10 -14.18 1.46
C SER A 14 -10.05 -13.07 2.50
N ILE A 15 -10.63 -13.26 3.69
CA ILE A 15 -10.52 -12.32 4.81
C ILE A 15 -9.05 -12.07 5.14
N VAL A 16 -8.25 -13.13 5.25
CA VAL A 16 -6.83 -12.98 5.62
C VAL A 16 -6.06 -12.19 4.56
N LEU A 17 -6.27 -12.50 3.28
CA LEU A 17 -5.60 -11.82 2.18
C LEU A 17 -6.07 -10.36 2.04
N ASP A 18 -7.37 -10.10 2.08
CA ASP A 18 -7.94 -8.78 1.80
C ASP A 18 -7.84 -7.79 2.97
N TYR A 19 -7.66 -8.29 4.19
CA TYR A 19 -7.57 -7.45 5.39
C TYR A 19 -6.20 -7.55 6.08
N PRO A 20 -5.94 -8.41 7.07
CA PRO A 20 -4.73 -8.32 7.88
C PRO A 20 -3.46 -8.44 7.05
N LEU A 21 -3.41 -9.30 6.02
CA LEU A 21 -2.20 -9.45 5.21
C LEU A 21 -1.98 -8.25 4.27
N ALA A 22 -3.01 -7.86 3.50
CA ALA A 22 -2.95 -6.68 2.63
C ALA A 22 -2.55 -5.40 3.39
N PHE A 23 -3.16 -5.15 4.56
CA PHE A 23 -2.79 -4.01 5.41
C PHE A 23 -1.46 -4.21 6.12
N GLY A 24 -1.08 -5.45 6.46
CA GLY A 24 0.22 -5.80 7.01
C GLY A 24 1.37 -5.50 6.04
N CYS A 25 1.16 -5.68 4.73
CA CYS A 25 2.13 -5.33 3.69
C CYS A 25 2.50 -3.85 3.66
N LEU A 26 1.67 -2.95 4.20
CA LEU A 26 2.05 -1.54 4.36
C LEU A 26 3.29 -1.38 5.26
N GLY A 27 3.54 -2.33 6.16
CA GLY A 27 4.74 -2.41 6.99
C GLY A 27 6.04 -2.57 6.20
N LEU A 28 5.99 -3.06 4.96
CA LEU A 28 7.17 -3.20 4.09
C LEU A 28 7.84 -1.84 3.78
N ALA A 29 7.10 -0.73 3.86
CA ALA A 29 7.68 0.62 3.79
C ALA A 29 8.78 0.84 4.86
N GLY A 30 8.73 0.13 5.98
CA GLY A 30 9.72 0.18 7.05
C GLY A 30 11.12 -0.25 6.63
N LEU A 31 11.26 -1.06 5.57
CA LEU A 31 12.56 -1.46 5.01
C LEU A 31 13.38 -0.26 4.50
N PHE A 32 12.70 0.84 4.17
CA PHE A 32 13.30 2.08 3.65
C PHE A 32 13.44 3.18 4.70
N ALA A 33 13.18 2.86 5.98
CA ALA A 33 13.21 3.83 7.06
C ALA A 33 14.60 4.47 7.25
N ALA A 34 14.61 5.70 7.77
CA ALA A 34 15.86 6.33 8.21
C ALA A 34 16.55 5.52 9.32
N LYS A 35 17.88 5.60 9.37
CA LYS A 35 18.70 4.91 10.38
C LYS A 35 18.13 5.15 11.78
N ARG A 36 18.13 4.10 12.61
CA ARG A 36 17.57 4.15 13.98
C ARG A 36 18.19 5.28 14.81
N SER A 37 19.49 5.54 14.67
CA SER A 37 20.19 6.63 15.37
C SER A 37 19.60 8.01 15.06
N LEU A 38 19.28 8.28 13.79
CA LEU A 38 18.65 9.54 13.35
C LEU A 38 17.17 9.60 13.74
N ARG A 39 16.46 8.47 13.65
CA ARG A 39 15.02 8.39 13.90
C ARG A 39 14.67 8.43 15.38
N ALA A 40 15.48 7.82 16.25
CA ALA A 40 15.23 7.77 17.70
C ALA A 40 15.33 9.15 18.35
N GLY A 41 16.22 10.02 17.86
CA GLY A 41 16.35 11.40 18.34
C GLY A 41 15.28 12.36 17.81
N GLN A 42 14.49 11.96 16.80
CA GLN A 42 13.48 12.83 16.18
C GLN A 42 12.07 12.41 16.62
N LYS A 43 11.51 13.10 17.61
CA LYS A 43 10.15 12.84 18.11
C LYS A 43 9.06 13.33 17.16
N ASN A 44 9.33 14.36 16.36
CA ASN A 44 8.37 14.90 15.41
C ASN A 44 8.22 13.97 14.19
N ILE A 45 7.01 13.43 13.99
CA ILE A 45 6.71 12.47 12.92
C ILE A 45 6.91 13.08 11.52
N PHE A 46 6.58 14.36 11.33
CA PHE A 46 6.73 15.05 10.06
C PHE A 46 8.21 15.21 9.71
N ARG A 47 9.05 15.58 10.70
CA ARG A 47 10.50 15.60 10.53
C ARG A 47 11.08 14.21 10.27
N ARG A 48 10.54 13.15 10.88
CA ARG A 48 10.99 11.76 10.61
C ARG A 48 10.81 11.35 9.16
N LEU A 49 9.74 11.80 8.49
CA LEU A 49 9.55 11.56 7.06
C LEU A 49 10.64 12.24 6.22
N SER A 50 10.98 13.48 6.57
CA SER A 50 12.04 14.26 5.89
C SER A 50 13.47 13.68 6.02
N LEU A 51 13.67 12.73 6.94
CA LEU A 51 14.94 12.00 7.09
C LEU A 51 15.17 10.96 5.97
N ILE A 52 14.12 10.59 5.24
CA ILE A 52 14.17 9.61 4.15
C ILE A 52 14.46 10.39 2.85
N SER A 53 15.36 9.87 2.01
CA SER A 53 15.61 10.49 0.70
C SER A 53 14.42 10.24 -0.23
N LEU A 54 14.12 11.16 -1.14
CA LEU A 54 12.95 11.05 -2.03
C LEU A 54 12.89 9.73 -2.81
N PRO A 55 14.00 9.20 -3.39
CA PRO A 55 13.96 7.91 -4.06
C PRO A 55 13.60 6.76 -3.12
N ARG A 56 14.06 6.79 -1.86
CA ARG A 56 13.72 5.78 -0.86
C ARG A 56 12.27 5.90 -0.40
N LEU A 57 11.75 7.12 -0.27
CA LEU A 57 10.35 7.34 0.07
C LEU A 57 9.43 6.81 -1.03
N ILE A 58 9.73 7.12 -2.29
CA ILE A 58 8.99 6.61 -3.45
C ILE A 58 9.07 5.07 -3.47
N ALA A 59 10.26 4.50 -3.35
CA ALA A 59 10.42 3.04 -3.28
C ALA A 59 9.62 2.41 -2.13
N ALA A 60 9.61 3.04 -0.95
CA ALA A 60 8.83 2.59 0.20
C ALA A 60 7.33 2.51 -0.10
N ILE A 61 6.78 3.55 -0.74
CA ILE A 61 5.36 3.63 -1.13
C ILE A 61 5.04 2.51 -2.12
N TRP A 62 5.81 2.38 -3.19
CA TRP A 62 5.53 1.39 -4.24
C TRP A 62 5.76 -0.05 -3.79
N VAL A 63 6.72 -0.32 -2.90
CA VAL A 63 6.91 -1.67 -2.33
C VAL A 63 5.76 -2.02 -1.39
N ALA A 64 5.33 -1.10 -0.51
CA ALA A 64 4.19 -1.31 0.36
C ALA A 64 2.89 -1.52 -0.43
N MET A 65 2.62 -0.64 -1.40
CA MET A 65 1.44 -0.74 -2.27
C MET A 65 1.51 -1.99 -3.15
N GLY A 66 2.67 -2.35 -3.68
CA GLY A 66 2.86 -3.58 -4.45
C GLY A 66 2.53 -4.84 -3.64
N GLY A 67 3.03 -4.93 -2.41
CA GLY A 67 2.69 -6.04 -1.50
C GLY A 67 1.18 -6.14 -1.23
N ARG A 68 0.54 -4.99 -0.99
CA ARG A 68 -0.92 -4.91 -0.82
C ARG A 68 -1.68 -5.35 -2.08
N THR A 69 -1.28 -4.86 -3.26
CA THR A 69 -1.89 -5.22 -4.54
C THR A 69 -1.74 -6.70 -4.85
N ILE A 70 -0.60 -7.32 -4.55
CA ILE A 70 -0.40 -8.77 -4.73
C ILE A 70 -1.40 -9.56 -3.88
N CYS A 71 -1.64 -9.15 -2.62
CA CYS A 71 -2.63 -9.82 -1.77
C CYS A 71 -4.02 -9.79 -2.38
N HIS A 72 -4.46 -8.62 -2.85
CA HIS A 72 -5.79 -8.47 -3.45
C HIS A 72 -5.89 -9.12 -4.85
N LEU A 73 -4.80 -9.13 -5.63
CA LEU A 73 -4.72 -9.86 -6.90
C LEU A 73 -4.96 -11.35 -6.68
N LEU A 74 -4.22 -11.95 -5.73
CA LEU A 74 -4.37 -13.35 -5.38
C LEU A 74 -5.76 -13.64 -4.80
N SER A 75 -6.29 -12.76 -3.96
CA SER A 75 -7.66 -12.90 -3.46
C SER A 75 -8.68 -12.91 -4.60
N GLY A 76 -8.56 -11.97 -5.55
CA GLY A 76 -9.36 -11.87 -6.76
C GLY A 76 -9.38 -13.15 -7.58
N VAL A 77 -8.20 -13.68 -7.92
CA VAL A 77 -8.05 -14.88 -8.75
C VAL A 77 -8.58 -16.14 -8.05
N VAL A 78 -8.37 -16.26 -6.75
CA VAL A 78 -8.71 -17.48 -6.00
C VAL A 78 -10.17 -17.50 -5.57
N PHE A 79 -10.70 -16.38 -5.07
CA PHE A 79 -11.98 -16.35 -4.36
C PHE A 79 -13.12 -15.65 -5.12
N TYR A 80 -12.85 -14.79 -6.09
CA TYR A 80 -13.88 -14.01 -6.80
C TYR A 80 -14.19 -14.54 -8.20
N ARG A 81 -14.17 -15.86 -8.36
CA ARG A 81 -14.41 -16.53 -9.66
C ARG A 81 -15.79 -16.25 -10.24
N SER A 82 -16.82 -16.10 -9.42
CA SER A 82 -18.18 -15.78 -9.91
C SER A 82 -18.20 -14.46 -10.69
N ASN A 83 -17.59 -13.41 -10.14
CA ASN A 83 -17.47 -12.11 -10.80
C ASN A 83 -16.64 -12.17 -12.09
N ILE A 84 -15.61 -13.01 -12.12
CA ILE A 84 -14.76 -13.24 -13.30
C ILE A 84 -15.53 -13.94 -14.41
N LEU A 85 -16.33 -14.96 -14.07
CA LEU A 85 -17.13 -15.71 -15.04
C LEU A 85 -18.19 -14.82 -15.70
N GLU A 86 -18.83 -13.93 -14.95
CA GLU A 86 -19.76 -12.93 -15.48
C GLU A 86 -19.10 -11.98 -16.47
N ALA A 87 -17.86 -11.57 -16.20
CA ALA A 87 -17.09 -10.70 -17.07
C ALA A 87 -16.56 -11.40 -18.33
N GLY A 88 -16.55 -12.74 -18.37
CA GLY A 88 -16.00 -13.51 -19.48
C GLY A 88 -14.49 -13.30 -19.71
N MET A 89 -13.76 -12.83 -18.70
CA MET A 89 -12.34 -12.49 -18.78
C MET A 89 -11.46 -13.57 -18.13
N ASP A 90 -10.19 -13.63 -18.54
CA ASP A 90 -9.19 -14.41 -17.81
C ASP A 90 -9.10 -13.95 -16.33
N PRO A 91 -9.05 -14.87 -15.35
CA PRO A 91 -9.00 -14.52 -13.93
C PRO A 91 -7.92 -13.53 -13.53
N TRP A 92 -6.72 -13.64 -14.10
CA TRP A 92 -5.61 -12.75 -13.79
C TRP A 92 -5.84 -11.38 -14.40
N VAL A 93 -6.35 -11.31 -15.63
CA VAL A 93 -6.66 -10.04 -16.30
C VAL A 93 -7.78 -9.31 -15.56
N TYR A 94 -8.88 -9.98 -15.23
CA TYR A 94 -9.97 -9.38 -14.47
C TYR A 94 -9.49 -8.86 -13.12
N SER A 95 -8.79 -9.69 -12.35
CA SER A 95 -8.27 -9.32 -11.04
C SER A 95 -7.31 -8.14 -11.14
N LEU A 96 -6.42 -8.12 -12.15
CA LEU A 96 -5.49 -7.02 -12.37
C LEU A 96 -6.18 -5.71 -12.72
N VAL A 97 -7.14 -5.74 -13.64
CA VAL A 97 -7.89 -4.54 -14.04
C VAL A 97 -8.71 -4.04 -12.85
N TYR A 98 -9.48 -4.89 -12.20
CA TYR A 98 -10.30 -4.52 -11.05
C TYR A 98 -9.46 -3.90 -9.94
N ASN A 99 -8.44 -4.62 -9.45
CA ASN A 99 -7.57 -4.13 -8.38
C ASN A 99 -6.75 -2.90 -8.79
N GLY A 100 -6.27 -2.88 -10.03
CA GLY A 100 -5.45 -1.81 -10.57
C GLY A 100 -6.19 -0.46 -10.59
N THR A 101 -7.50 -0.46 -10.84
CA THR A 101 -8.31 0.77 -10.94
C THR A 101 -8.30 1.61 -9.66
N TYR A 102 -8.14 1.00 -8.49
CA TYR A 102 -8.08 1.73 -7.22
C TYR A 102 -6.70 1.67 -6.56
N MET A 103 -5.92 0.60 -6.74
CA MET A 103 -4.58 0.49 -6.14
C MET A 103 -3.56 1.43 -6.81
N LEU A 104 -3.64 1.61 -8.14
CA LEU A 104 -2.72 2.52 -8.83
C LEU A 104 -2.99 3.99 -8.46
N PRO A 105 -4.24 4.50 -8.52
CA PRO A 105 -4.52 5.85 -8.03
C PRO A 105 -4.13 6.06 -6.57
N GLU A 106 -4.38 5.09 -5.69
CA GLU A 106 -3.98 5.16 -4.28
C GLU A 106 -2.47 5.36 -4.13
N ALA A 107 -1.65 4.59 -4.85
CA ALA A 107 -0.18 4.70 -4.81
C ALA A 107 0.31 6.05 -5.36
N VAL A 108 -0.32 6.53 -6.44
CA VAL A 108 -0.03 7.83 -7.06
C VAL A 108 -0.39 8.97 -6.10
N ILE A 109 -1.60 8.99 -5.56
CA ILE A 109 -2.07 10.00 -4.61
C ILE A 109 -1.15 10.01 -3.38
N THR A 110 -0.83 8.84 -2.83
CA THR A 110 0.10 8.72 -1.70
C THR A 110 1.46 9.33 -2.02
N THR A 111 1.98 9.10 -3.23
CA THR A 111 3.25 9.70 -3.68
C THR A 111 3.15 11.22 -3.81
N VAL A 112 2.08 11.71 -4.46
CA VAL A 112 1.83 13.15 -4.67
C VAL A 112 1.65 13.89 -3.35
N LEU A 113 1.10 13.24 -2.32
CA LEU A 113 0.95 13.85 -1.00
C LEU A 113 2.25 13.78 -0.18
N LEU A 114 2.88 12.60 -0.08
CA LEU A 114 4.00 12.41 0.84
C LEU A 114 5.31 13.03 0.35
N VAL A 115 5.55 13.11 -0.96
CA VAL A 115 6.79 13.69 -1.49
C VAL A 115 6.89 15.19 -1.20
N PRO A 116 5.92 16.05 -1.58
CA PRO A 116 5.95 17.47 -1.22
C PRO A 116 5.95 17.69 0.28
N PHE A 117 5.18 16.87 1.02
CA PHE A 117 5.14 16.94 2.48
C PHE A 117 6.52 16.66 3.11
N ALA A 118 7.23 15.63 2.64
CA ALA A 118 8.59 15.33 3.10
C ALA A 118 9.58 16.46 2.77
N VAL A 119 9.43 17.10 1.61
CA VAL A 119 10.24 18.26 1.21
C VAL A 119 9.96 19.47 2.11
N PHE A 120 8.70 19.78 2.38
CA PHE A 120 8.29 20.91 3.22
C PHE A 120 8.90 20.86 4.63
N PHE A 121 8.93 19.67 5.25
CA PHE A 121 9.50 19.48 6.59
C PHE A 121 11.02 19.27 6.60
N ARG A 122 11.68 19.29 5.45
CA ARG A 122 13.13 19.16 5.37
C ARG A 122 13.77 20.46 5.83
N SER A 123 14.36 20.45 7.02
CA SER A 123 15.06 21.61 7.56
C SER A 123 16.15 22.04 6.56
N ARG A 124 16.09 23.29 6.10
CA ARG A 124 17.27 23.92 5.48
C ARG A 124 18.32 24.00 6.59
N ARG A 125 19.48 23.36 6.38
CA ARG A 125 20.64 23.63 7.23
C ARG A 125 21.06 25.06 6.92
N THR A 126 20.70 26.00 7.78
CA THR A 126 21.38 27.30 7.88
C THR A 126 22.69 27.09 8.62
#